data_AF-E3JUG8-F1
#
_entry.id   AF-E3JUG8-F1
#
_cell.length_a   1.000
_cell.length_b   1.000
_cell.length_c   1.000
_cell.angle_alpha   90.00
_cell.angle_beta   90.00
_cell.angle_gamma   90.00
#
_symmetry.space_group_name_H-M   'P 1'
#
loop_
_entity.id
_entity.type
_entity.pdbx_description
1 polymer ?
#
loop_
_entity_poly.entity_id
_entity_poly.type
_entity_poly.pdbx_seq_one_letter_code
_entity_poly.pdbx_strand_id
1 'polypeptide(L)'
;MGEILVICCPVLGHFYRSKKLDRPTGNKKAKFLNLLAVKDLEWKEDVASAHKKLATESTRLKDIFTNDLQSLKLMADNGETAAELTIMTQSLNGLDDEQQEYFKLKRAQILQSL
;
A
#
# COMPACT_ATOMS: atom_id res chain seq x y z
N MET A 1 12.66 -39.32 24.55
CA MET A 1 12.01 -38.80 23.33
C MET A 1 11.26 -37.54 23.72
N GLY A 2 11.67 -36.39 23.19
CA GLY A 2 11.02 -35.10 23.46
C GLY A 2 11.37 -34.17 22.32
N GLU A 3 10.40 -33.92 21.45
CA GLU A 3 10.53 -33.08 20.26
C GLU A 3 10.73 -31.61 20.66
N ILE A 4 11.78 -31.00 20.13
CA ILE A 4 12.01 -29.55 20.24
C ILE A 4 11.31 -28.92 19.04
N LEU A 5 10.19 -28.25 19.31
CA LEU A 5 9.50 -27.40 18.35
C LEU A 5 10.42 -26.24 17.96
N VAL A 6 10.90 -26.28 16.72
CA VAL A 6 11.78 -25.27 16.13
C VAL A 6 10.92 -24.09 15.69
N ILE A 7 11.01 -22.98 16.41
CA ILE A 7 10.47 -21.69 15.93
C ILE A 7 11.54 -21.07 15.02
N CYS A 8 11.35 -21.23 13.71
CA CYS A 8 12.18 -20.60 12.68
C CYS A 8 11.88 -19.10 12.59
N CYS A 9 12.91 -18.26 12.73
CA CYS A 9 12.89 -16.87 12.25
C CYS A 9 14.07 -16.71 11.26
N PRO A 10 13.86 -16.38 9.96
CA PRO A 10 14.86 -16.65 8.92
C PRO A 10 15.84 -15.50 8.62
N VAL A 11 15.84 -14.38 9.34
CA VAL A 11 16.45 -13.13 8.82
C VAL A 11 17.88 -12.85 9.30
N LEU A 12 18.49 -13.70 10.14
CA LEU A 12 19.91 -13.59 10.47
C LEU A 12 20.56 -14.96 10.41
N GLY A 13 21.44 -15.16 9.42
CA GLY A 13 22.21 -16.38 9.15
C GLY A 13 23.24 -16.74 10.22
N HIS A 14 22.86 -16.74 11.49
CA HIS A 14 23.62 -17.36 12.56
C HIS A 14 22.92 -18.64 13.01
N PHE A 15 23.34 -19.74 12.39
CA PHE A 15 23.19 -21.09 12.94
C PHE A 15 23.69 -21.08 14.39
N TYR A 16 22.80 -21.20 15.37
CA TYR A 16 23.19 -21.67 16.70
C TYR A 16 23.51 -23.16 16.60
N ARG A 17 24.71 -23.46 16.08
CA ARG A 17 25.32 -24.78 16.19
C ARG A 17 25.61 -25.01 17.67
N SER A 18 24.81 -25.86 18.31
CA SER A 18 25.03 -26.30 19.70
C SER A 18 26.36 -27.04 19.80
N LYS A 19 27.44 -26.30 20.07
CA LYS A 19 28.63 -26.84 20.72
C LYS A 19 28.34 -26.78 22.22
N LYS A 20 28.65 -27.84 22.99
CA LYS A 20 28.61 -27.82 24.45
C LYS A 20 29.59 -26.75 24.96
N LEU A 21 29.13 -25.51 25.05
CA LEU A 21 29.87 -24.41 25.64
C LEU A 21 29.66 -24.51 27.15
N ASP A 22 30.74 -24.68 27.89
CA ASP A 22 30.72 -24.57 29.34
C ASP A 22 30.02 -23.26 29.71
N ARG A 23 28.98 -23.35 30.55
CA ARG A 23 28.23 -22.16 30.96
C ARG A 23 29.20 -21.19 31.64
N PRO A 24 29.30 -19.93 31.19
CA PRO A 24 30.18 -18.97 31.83
C PRO A 24 29.75 -18.80 33.29
N THR A 25 30.71 -18.88 34.22
CA THR A 25 30.51 -18.74 35.66
C THR A 25 31.17 -17.47 36.20
N GLY A 26 30.67 -16.97 37.32
CA GLY A 26 31.20 -15.77 37.99
C GLY A 26 31.25 -14.54 37.07
N ASN A 27 32.40 -13.85 37.05
CA ASN A 27 32.61 -12.61 36.28
C ASN A 27 32.41 -12.80 34.76
N LYS A 28 32.76 -13.98 34.21
CA LYS A 28 32.54 -14.28 32.78
C LYS A 28 31.04 -14.28 32.43
N LYS A 29 30.19 -14.74 33.36
CA LYS A 29 28.72 -14.72 33.21
C LYS A 29 28.20 -13.29 33.17
N ALA A 30 28.65 -12.44 34.10
CA ALA A 30 28.22 -11.05 34.19
C ALA A 30 28.56 -10.27 32.91
N LYS A 31 29.78 -10.43 32.38
CA LYS A 31 30.20 -9.82 31.11
C LYS A 31 29.36 -10.30 29.92
N PHE A 32 29.06 -11.60 29.87
CA PHE A 32 28.23 -12.17 28.81
C PHE A 32 26.79 -11.62 28.84
N LEU A 33 26.20 -11.50 30.03
CA LEU A 33 24.85 -10.94 30.19
C LEU A 33 24.79 -9.46 29.77
N ASN A 34 25.80 -8.66 30.13
CA ASN A 34 25.88 -7.27 29.68
C ASN A 34 26.01 -7.17 28.15
N LEU A 35 26.84 -8.01 27.52
CA LEU A 35 26.95 -8.04 26.06
C LEU A 35 25.63 -8.43 25.40
N LEU A 36 24.89 -9.38 25.98
CA LEU A 36 23.59 -9.79 25.47
C LEU A 36 22.57 -8.65 25.61
N ALA A 37 22.57 -7.93 26.72
CA ALA A 37 21.69 -6.79 26.94
C ALA A 37 21.96 -5.64 25.96
N VAL A 38 23.24 -5.36 25.65
CA VAL A 38 23.61 -4.36 24.64
C VAL A 38 23.10 -4.78 23.26
N LYS A 39 23.32 -6.04 22.86
CA LYS A 39 22.83 -6.55 21.57
C LYS A 39 21.31 -6.59 21.47
N ASP A 40 20.63 -6.91 22.56
CA ASP A 40 19.17 -6.90 22.63
C ASP A 40 18.61 -5.48 22.48
N LEU A 41 19.30 -4.48 23.06
CA LEU A 41 18.95 -3.07 22.90
C LEU A 41 19.17 -2.60 21.45
N GLU A 42 20.33 -2.88 20.87
CA GLU A 42 20.63 -2.57 19.46
C GLU A 42 19.57 -3.17 18.52
N TRP A 43 19.23 -4.45 18.72
CA TRP A 43 18.18 -5.10 17.93
C TRP A 43 16.81 -4.43 18.09
N LYS A 44 16.42 -4.05 19.31
CA LYS A 44 15.16 -3.34 19.57
C LYS A 44 15.12 -1.98 18.87
N GLU A 45 16.22 -1.24 18.90
CA GLU A 45 16.35 0.04 18.22
C GLU A 45 16.24 -0.11 16.70
N ASP A 46 16.91 -1.12 16.13
CA ASP A 46 16.83 -1.45 14.71
C ASP A 46 15.40 -1.81 14.27
N VAL A 47 14.72 -2.66 15.05
CA VAL A 47 13.32 -3.03 14.79
C VAL A 47 12.39 -1.82 14.89
N ALA A 48 12.55 -1.00 15.93
CA ALA A 48 11.75 0.21 16.10
C ALA A 48 11.96 1.20 14.94
N SER A 49 13.21 1.37 14.50
CA SER A 49 13.57 2.20 13.34
C SER A 49 12.92 1.67 12.06
N ALA A 50 12.98 0.36 11.82
CA ALA A 50 12.36 -0.28 10.67
C ALA A 50 10.82 -0.11 10.68
N HIS A 51 10.17 -0.33 11.82
CA HIS A 51 8.73 -0.12 11.95
C HIS A 51 8.32 1.33 11.74
N LYS A 52 9.11 2.29 12.24
CA LYS A 52 8.87 3.72 12.00
C LYS A 52 8.90 4.05 10.51
N LYS A 53 9.93 3.55 9.79
CA LYS A 53 10.04 3.73 8.33
C LYS A 53 8.83 3.11 7.61
N LEU A 54 8.45 1.89 7.96
CA LEU A 54 7.29 1.23 7.37
C LEU A 54 5.99 2.01 7.62
N ALA A 55 5.77 2.52 8.82
CA ALA A 55 4.61 3.33 9.13
C ALA A 55 4.58 4.63 8.30
N THR A 56 5.72 5.33 8.19
CA THR A 56 5.83 6.55 7.37
C THR A 56 5.56 6.27 5.89
N GLU A 57 6.17 5.22 5.33
CA GLU A 57 5.93 4.85 3.93
C GLU A 57 4.49 4.38 3.69
N SER A 58 3.87 3.69 4.65
CA SER A 58 2.46 3.29 4.58
C SER A 58 1.53 4.50 4.53
N THR A 59 1.76 5.50 5.38
CA THR A 59 1.01 6.78 5.33
C THR A 59 1.20 7.46 3.98
N ARG A 60 2.46 7.58 3.51
CA ARG A 60 2.76 8.19 2.21
C ARG A 60 2.04 7.49 1.06
N LEU A 61 2.01 6.16 1.06
CA LEU A 61 1.31 5.37 0.04
C LEU A 61 -0.20 5.62 0.08
N LYS A 62 -0.81 5.68 1.27
CA LYS A 62 -2.23 5.98 1.42
C LYS A 62 -2.57 7.37 0.85
N ASP A 63 -1.73 8.36 1.09
CA ASP A 63 -1.93 9.71 0.57
C ASP A 63 -1.83 9.73 -0.96
N ILE A 64 -0.86 9.01 -1.54
CA ILE A 64 -0.74 8.84 -3.00
C ILE A 64 -2.01 8.20 -3.58
N PHE A 65 -2.46 7.07 -3.03
CA PHE A 65 -3.66 6.41 -3.53
C PHE A 65 -4.91 7.28 -3.41
N THR A 66 -5.01 8.09 -2.36
CA THR A 66 -6.15 9.01 -2.19
C THR A 66 -6.15 10.08 -3.28
N ASN A 67 -4.97 10.67 -3.55
CA ASN A 67 -4.82 11.67 -4.61
C ASN A 67 -5.06 11.08 -6.00
N ASP A 68 -4.52 9.90 -6.29
CA ASP A 68 -4.72 9.21 -7.56
C ASP A 68 -6.19 8.85 -7.78
N LEU A 69 -6.87 8.35 -6.74
CA LEU A 69 -8.31 8.08 -6.78
C LEU A 69 -9.11 9.34 -7.09
N GLN A 70 -8.77 10.46 -6.43
CA GLN A 70 -9.44 11.74 -6.67
C GLN A 70 -9.19 12.23 -8.10
N SER A 71 -7.95 12.15 -8.59
CA SER A 71 -7.61 12.53 -9.96
C SER A 71 -8.37 11.67 -10.97
N LEU A 72 -8.46 10.35 -10.74
CA LEU A 72 -9.19 9.44 -11.62
C LEU A 72 -10.70 9.76 -11.65
N LYS A 73 -11.30 10.08 -10.50
CA LYS A 73 -12.69 10.54 -10.42
C LYS A 73 -12.90 11.81 -11.25
N LEU A 74 -12.05 12.82 -11.05
CA LEU A 74 -12.13 14.06 -11.83
C LEU A 74 -11.97 13.82 -13.34
N MET A 75 -11.08 12.91 -13.75
CA MET A 75 -10.95 12.54 -15.15
C MET A 75 -12.19 11.84 -15.70
N ALA A 76 -12.82 10.97 -14.91
CA ALA A 76 -14.06 10.30 -15.28
C ALA A 76 -15.21 11.31 -15.43
N ASP A 77 -15.39 12.18 -14.44
CA ASP A 77 -16.43 13.22 -14.42
C ASP A 77 -16.25 14.21 -15.58
N ASN A 78 -15.01 14.63 -15.86
CA ASN A 78 -14.69 15.47 -17.00
C ASN A 78 -14.95 14.76 -18.33
N GLY A 79 -14.65 13.46 -18.42
CA GLY A 79 -14.89 12.64 -19.61
C GLY A 79 -16.39 12.49 -19.89
N GLU A 80 -17.20 12.25 -18.86
CA GLU A 80 -18.66 12.21 -18.95
C GLU A 80 -19.20 13.56 -19.41
N THR A 81 -18.80 14.66 -18.74
CA THR A 81 -19.20 16.02 -19.11
C THR A 81 -18.82 16.37 -20.56
N ALA A 82 -17.62 15.97 -21.00
CA ALA A 82 -17.17 16.21 -22.37
C ALA A 82 -17.98 15.41 -23.41
N ALA A 83 -18.36 14.17 -23.08
CA ALA A 83 -19.23 13.36 -23.93
C ALA A 83 -20.63 13.96 -24.04
N GLU A 84 -21.23 14.37 -22.92
CA GLU A 84 -22.52 15.06 -22.90
C GLU A 84 -22.49 16.36 -23.71
N LEU A 85 -21.43 17.16 -23.54
CA LEU A 85 -21.24 18.39 -24.30
C LEU A 85 -21.13 18.12 -25.81
N THR A 86 -20.43 17.06 -26.20
CA THR A 86 -20.32 16.66 -27.60
C THR A 86 -21.70 16.31 -28.18
N ILE A 87 -22.50 15.53 -27.44
CA ILE A 87 -23.87 15.19 -27.83
C ILE A 87 -24.75 16.45 -27.96
N MET A 88 -24.64 17.37 -27.01
CA MET A 88 -25.42 18.62 -26.97
C MET A 88 -25.06 19.59 -28.10
N THR A 89 -23.79 19.62 -28.51
CA THR A 89 -23.27 20.58 -29.51
C THR A 89 -23.18 20.03 -30.94
N GLN A 90 -23.31 18.71 -31.13
CA GLN A 90 -23.29 18.09 -32.45
C GLN A 90 -24.29 18.73 -33.42
N SER A 91 -23.84 19.08 -34.63
CA SER A 91 -24.76 19.59 -35.65
C SER A 91 -25.63 18.44 -36.18
N LEU A 92 -26.93 18.69 -36.29
CA LEU A 92 -27.90 17.73 -36.85
C LEU A 92 -28.02 17.84 -38.38
N ASN A 93 -27.43 18.88 -38.96
CA ASN A 93 -27.49 19.11 -40.41
C ASN A 93 -26.64 18.07 -41.15
N GLY A 94 -27.23 17.40 -42.13
CA GLY A 94 -26.54 16.39 -42.95
C GLY A 94 -26.47 15.00 -42.32
N LEU A 95 -27.12 14.79 -41.17
CA LEU A 95 -27.37 13.46 -40.60
C LEU A 95 -28.69 12.88 -41.14
N ASP A 96 -28.77 11.56 -41.21
CA ASP A 96 -30.03 10.88 -41.53
C ASP A 96 -31.07 11.02 -40.39
N ASP A 97 -32.33 10.71 -40.68
CA ASP A 97 -33.43 10.91 -39.73
C ASP A 97 -33.26 10.09 -38.44
N GLU A 98 -32.68 8.89 -38.52
CA GLU A 98 -32.47 8.00 -37.38
C GLU A 98 -31.36 8.52 -36.47
N GLN A 99 -30.26 9.00 -37.04
CA GLN A 99 -29.17 9.66 -36.33
C GLN A 99 -29.64 10.95 -35.65
N GLN A 100 -30.44 11.76 -36.34
CA GLN A 100 -31.01 12.98 -35.75
C GLN A 100 -31.88 12.65 -34.55
N GLU A 101 -32.73 11.62 -34.65
CA GLU A 101 -33.59 11.18 -33.56
C GLU A 101 -32.78 10.65 -32.38
N TYR A 102 -31.72 9.87 -32.64
CA TYR A 102 -30.79 9.42 -31.60
C TYR A 102 -30.22 10.58 -30.78
N PHE A 103 -29.71 11.62 -31.45
CA PHE A 103 -29.15 12.79 -30.76
C PHE A 103 -30.23 13.57 -30.00
N LYS A 104 -31.43 13.74 -30.55
CA LYS A 104 -32.55 14.40 -29.84
C LYS A 104 -32.91 13.66 -28.57
N LEU A 105 -33.07 12.34 -28.64
CA LEU A 105 -33.37 11.50 -27.48
C LEU A 105 -32.27 11.57 -26.42
N LYS A 106 -30.99 11.53 -26.84
CA LYS A 106 -29.87 11.64 -25.91
C LYS A 106 -29.79 13.00 -25.22
N ARG A 107 -30.04 14.10 -25.94
CA ARG A 107 -30.14 15.43 -25.35
C ARG A 107 -31.28 15.55 -24.35
N ALA A 108 -32.45 14.98 -24.67
CA ALA A 108 -33.58 14.95 -23.76
C ALA A 108 -33.25 14.17 -22.47
N GLN A 109 -32.53 13.04 -22.58
CA GLN A 109 -32.06 12.28 -21.42
C GLN A 109 -31.12 13.11 -20.53
N ILE A 110 -30.11 13.77 -21.12
CA ILE A 110 -29.16 14.63 -20.39
C ILE A 110 -29.89 15.79 -19.69
N LEU A 111 -30.85 16.42 -20.37
CA LEU A 111 -31.65 17.50 -19.80
C LEU A 111 -32.57 17.06 -18.65
N GLN A 112 -32.97 15.79 -18.62
CA GLN A 112 -33.78 15.22 -17.54
C GLN A 112 -32.95 14.82 -16.31
N SER A 113 -31.64 14.57 -16.49
CA SER A 113 -30.73 14.16 -15.41
C SER A 113 -30.02 15.33 -14.72
N LEU A 114 -30.14 16.56 -15.24
CA LEU A 114 -29.69 17.81 -14.60
C LEU A 114 -30.60 18.22 -13.44
#